data_AF-A0A1I1N200-F1
#
_entry.id   AF-A0A1I1N200-F1
#
_cell.length_a   1.000
_cell.length_b   1.000
_cell.length_c   1.000
_cell.angle_alpha   90.00
_cell.angle_beta   90.00
_cell.angle_gamma   90.00
#
_symmetry.space_group_name_H-M   'P 1'
#
loop_
_entity.id
_entity.type
_entity.pdbx_description
1 polymer ?
#
loop_
_entity_poly.entity_id
_entity_poly.type
_entity_poly.pdbx_seq_one_letter_code
_entity_poly.pdbx_strand_id
1 'polypeptide(L)'
;MEKESNSRNVSVIKDALGHNVVMINDIIFRGKRGIKWGDVEEYLRQYVGEFYTIAETNEVVYIGTDLPDEYTHSEYTNILKGANEKAKANAAQGLPELINTATNMVHTDNSKTKHKQDAKYGWYKYESRFALPVFAENGEVERYNVFHVAMILRHAKDGKKYLYDIMNIKKETSDLFQSEDLTQ
;
A
#
# COMPACT_ATOMS: atom_id res chain seq x y z
N MET A 1 -21.79 -9.03 19.76
CA MET A 1 -20.39 -8.82 20.18
C MET A 1 -19.87 -7.68 19.32
N GLU A 2 -19.75 -6.48 19.89
CA GLU A 2 -19.07 -5.38 19.21
C GLU A 2 -17.62 -5.81 18.99
N LYS A 3 -17.16 -5.86 17.73
CA LYS A 3 -15.72 -5.87 17.43
C LYS A 3 -15.20 -4.58 18.07
N GLU A 4 -14.37 -4.66 19.10
CA GLU A 4 -13.56 -3.52 19.53
C GLU A 4 -12.94 -2.93 18.27
N SER A 5 -13.24 -1.65 18.01
CA SER A 5 -12.70 -0.97 16.83
C SER A 5 -11.18 -1.04 16.92
N ASN A 6 -10.57 -1.81 16.04
CA ASN A 6 -9.12 -1.90 15.90
C ASN A 6 -8.61 -0.48 15.62
N SER A 7 -8.16 0.23 16.67
CA SER A 7 -7.90 1.67 16.65
C SER A 7 -6.55 1.95 16.01
N ARG A 8 -6.39 1.56 14.75
CA ARG A 8 -5.23 1.94 13.93
C ARG A 8 -5.23 3.47 13.87
N ASN A 9 -4.13 4.10 14.29
CA ASN A 9 -3.97 5.55 14.22
C ASN A 9 -3.60 5.95 12.78
N VAL A 10 -4.57 5.77 11.89
CA VAL A 10 -4.46 6.02 10.46
C VAL A 10 -5.57 6.98 10.07
N SER A 11 -5.23 8.00 9.28
CA SER A 11 -6.20 8.99 8.78
C SER A 11 -5.89 9.34 7.34
N VAL A 12 -6.90 9.75 6.57
CA VAL A 12 -6.70 10.25 5.21
C VAL A 12 -6.79 11.78 5.22
N ILE A 13 -5.78 12.44 4.68
CA ILE A 13 -5.78 13.90 4.45
C ILE A 13 -5.68 14.19 2.95
N LYS A 14 -5.87 15.46 2.57
CA LYS A 14 -5.56 15.94 1.22
C LYS A 14 -4.34 16.84 1.24
N ASP A 15 -3.47 16.69 0.26
CA ASP A 15 -2.38 17.65 0.04
C ASP A 15 -2.89 18.95 -0.62
N ALA A 16 -1.96 19.88 -0.88
CA ALA A 16 -2.29 21.18 -1.49
C ALA A 16 -2.89 21.07 -2.91
N LEU A 17 -2.68 19.94 -3.60
CA LEU A 17 -3.25 19.65 -4.92
C LEU A 17 -4.57 18.87 -4.83
N GLY A 18 -5.04 18.56 -3.62
CA GLY A 18 -6.26 17.81 -3.38
C GLY A 18 -6.10 16.29 -3.46
N HIS A 19 -4.87 15.78 -3.60
CA HIS A 19 -4.60 14.35 -3.65
C HIS A 19 -4.66 13.75 -2.24
N ASN A 20 -5.28 12.57 -2.12
CA ASN A 20 -5.35 11.86 -0.86
C ASN A 20 -3.97 11.35 -0.42
N VAL A 21 -3.67 11.48 0.87
CA VAL A 21 -2.49 10.92 1.52
C VAL A 21 -2.91 10.18 2.78
N VAL A 22 -2.59 8.89 2.86
CA VAL A 22 -2.85 8.05 4.04
C VAL A 22 -1.78 8.31 5.11
N MET A 23 -2.14 9.01 6.17
CA MET A 23 -1.26 9.30 7.30
C MET A 23 -1.24 8.10 8.25
N ILE A 24 -0.09 7.46 8.40
CA ILE A 24 0.11 6.36 9.35
C ILE A 24 0.94 6.90 10.50
N ASN A 25 0.26 7.27 11.59
CA ASN A 25 0.87 8.02 12.69
C ASN A 25 1.68 7.12 13.64
N ASP A 26 1.28 5.85 13.76
CA ASP A 26 2.02 4.87 14.54
C ASP A 26 2.86 3.99 13.61
N ILE A 27 4.17 3.91 13.90
CA ILE A 27 5.06 2.97 13.24
C ILE A 27 5.16 1.75 14.14
N ILE A 28 4.50 0.64 13.84
CA ILE A 28 4.63 -0.59 14.68
C ILE A 28 5.79 -1.47 14.24
N PHE A 29 6.15 -1.45 12.95
CA PHE A 29 7.30 -2.20 12.44
C PHE A 29 8.57 -1.36 12.56
N ARG A 30 9.13 -1.34 13.78
CA ARG A 30 10.34 -0.58 14.16
C ARG A 30 11.55 -1.52 14.20
N GLY A 31 12.36 -1.52 13.14
CA GLY A 31 13.59 -2.31 13.07
C GLY A 31 14.84 -1.43 12.97
N LYS A 32 15.67 -1.36 14.03
CA LYS A 32 17.01 -0.73 13.92
C LYS A 32 17.99 -1.59 13.09
N ARG A 33 17.74 -2.90 12.98
CA ARG A 33 18.59 -3.88 12.28
C ARG A 33 17.93 -4.50 11.03
N GLY A 34 16.80 -3.93 10.58
CA GLY A 34 15.97 -4.49 9.50
C GLY A 34 14.56 -4.88 9.98
N ILE A 35 13.66 -5.15 9.04
CA ILE A 35 12.27 -5.53 9.32
C ILE A 35 12.16 -7.03 9.61
N LYS A 36 11.43 -7.40 10.66
CA LYS A 36 11.02 -8.78 10.91
C LYS A 36 9.77 -9.08 10.09
N TRP A 37 9.97 -9.53 8.85
CA TRP A 37 8.89 -9.73 7.87
C TRP A 37 7.80 -10.69 8.34
N GLY A 38 8.13 -11.70 9.15
CA GLY A 38 7.10 -12.57 9.75
C GLY A 38 6.08 -11.83 10.64
N ASP A 39 6.47 -10.71 11.27
CA ASP A 39 5.52 -9.88 12.05
C ASP A 39 4.60 -9.08 11.12
N VAL A 40 5.10 -8.66 9.95
CA VAL A 40 4.31 -7.99 8.91
C VAL A 40 3.33 -8.97 8.28
N GLU A 41 3.78 -10.19 7.99
CA GLU A 41 2.95 -11.26 7.43
C GLU A 41 1.79 -11.59 8.38
N GLU A 42 2.09 -11.81 9.66
CA GLU A 42 1.07 -12.09 10.68
C GLU A 42 0.09 -10.94 10.83
N TYR A 43 0.57 -9.69 10.78
CA TYR A 43 -0.31 -8.53 10.78
C TYR A 43 -1.24 -8.51 9.57
N LEU A 44 -0.76 -8.86 8.37
CA LEU A 44 -1.60 -8.89 7.17
C LEU A 44 -2.65 -10.01 7.21
N ARG A 45 -2.41 -11.11 7.95
CA ARG A 45 -3.40 -12.20 8.10
C ARG A 45 -4.71 -11.71 8.70
N GLN A 46 -4.70 -10.67 9.52
CA GLN A 46 -5.91 -10.12 10.13
C GLN A 46 -6.91 -9.57 9.11
N TYR A 47 -6.46 -9.22 7.90
CA TYR A 47 -7.30 -8.70 6.83
C TYR A 47 -7.80 -9.79 5.88
N VAL A 48 -7.29 -11.02 5.97
CA VAL A 48 -7.66 -12.10 5.05
C VAL A 48 -9.15 -12.40 5.14
N GLY A 49 -9.83 -12.41 3.99
CA GLY A 49 -11.27 -12.59 3.89
C GLY A 49 -12.09 -11.29 3.96
N GLU A 50 -11.47 -10.17 4.34
CA GLU A 50 -12.08 -8.84 4.26
C GLU A 50 -12.04 -8.30 2.82
N PHE A 51 -12.83 -7.25 2.56
CA PHE A 51 -12.83 -6.51 1.30
C PHE A 51 -13.02 -5.02 1.53
N TYR A 52 -12.53 -4.22 0.58
CA TYR A 52 -12.60 -2.76 0.62
C TYR A 52 -13.01 -2.23 -0.75
N THR A 53 -13.50 -0.99 -0.78
CA THR A 53 -13.96 -0.35 -2.01
C THR A 53 -13.09 0.85 -2.34
N ILE A 54 -12.62 0.92 -3.59
CA ILE A 54 -11.95 2.09 -4.15
C ILE A 54 -13.01 3.19 -4.32
N ALA A 55 -12.83 4.33 -3.67
CA ALA A 55 -13.84 5.38 -3.63
C ALA A 55 -14.13 6.00 -5.02
N GLU A 56 -13.10 6.13 -5.86
CA GLU A 56 -13.22 6.74 -7.19
C GLU A 56 -14.04 5.88 -8.15
N THR A 57 -13.85 4.56 -8.14
CA THR A 57 -14.40 3.63 -9.14
C THR A 57 -15.52 2.76 -8.62
N ASN A 58 -15.78 2.76 -7.29
CA ASN A 58 -16.64 1.80 -6.59
C ASN A 58 -16.22 0.33 -6.78
N GLU A 59 -14.97 0.10 -7.18
CA GLU A 59 -14.44 -1.25 -7.38
C GLU A 59 -14.17 -1.94 -6.04
N VAL A 60 -14.66 -3.17 -5.90
CA VAL A 60 -14.43 -3.99 -4.70
C VAL A 60 -13.13 -4.78 -4.84
N VAL A 61 -12.27 -4.65 -3.84
CA VAL A 61 -10.97 -5.30 -3.74
C VAL A 61 -10.97 -6.24 -2.54
N TYR A 62 -10.71 -7.51 -2.79
CA TYR A 62 -10.69 -8.56 -1.77
C TYR A 62 -9.27 -8.80 -1.26
N ILE A 63 -9.15 -9.19 0.00
CA ILE A 63 -7.88 -9.63 0.59
C ILE A 63 -7.82 -11.16 0.60
N GLY A 64 -7.01 -11.72 -0.30
CA GLY A 64 -6.81 -13.16 -0.44
C GLY A 64 -5.84 -13.74 0.59
N THR A 65 -5.86 -15.06 0.76
CA THR A 65 -4.93 -15.79 1.64
C THR A 65 -3.48 -15.75 1.16
N ASP A 66 -3.27 -15.41 -0.11
CA ASP A 66 -1.96 -15.27 -0.75
C ASP A 66 -1.29 -13.93 -0.44
N LEU A 67 -2.05 -12.86 -0.16
CA LEU A 67 -1.48 -11.52 0.05
C LEU A 67 -0.39 -11.49 1.13
N PRO A 68 -0.56 -12.06 2.34
CA PRO A 68 0.47 -11.99 3.37
C PRO A 68 1.81 -12.53 2.89
N ASP A 69 1.82 -13.68 2.24
CA ASP A 69 3.04 -14.33 1.74
C ASP A 69 3.67 -13.55 0.58
N GLU A 70 2.86 -13.16 -0.41
CA GLU A 70 3.32 -12.39 -1.57
C GLU A 70 3.89 -11.04 -1.15
N TYR A 71 3.27 -10.37 -0.18
CA TYR A 71 3.71 -9.08 0.32
C TYR A 71 5.08 -9.15 1.01
N THR A 72 5.34 -10.21 1.77
CA THR A 72 6.53 -10.32 2.62
C THR A 72 7.69 -11.09 2.00
N HIS A 73 7.43 -11.96 1.02
CA HIS A 73 8.44 -12.84 0.44
C HIS A 73 8.73 -12.60 -1.05
N SER A 74 8.07 -11.62 -1.70
CA SER A 74 8.35 -11.32 -3.12
C SER A 74 9.81 -10.90 -3.36
N GLU A 75 10.30 -11.14 -4.58
CA GLU A 75 11.62 -10.67 -5.03
C GLU A 75 11.78 -9.17 -4.79
N TYR A 76 10.72 -8.40 -5.05
CA TYR A 76 10.69 -6.97 -4.80
C TYR A 76 10.89 -6.65 -3.32
N THR A 77 10.21 -7.34 -2.40
CA THR A 77 10.39 -7.14 -0.95
C THR A 77 11.81 -7.46 -0.50
N ASN A 78 12.40 -8.54 -1.01
CA ASN A 78 13.73 -9.00 -0.62
C ASN A 78 14.86 -8.01 -0.98
N ILE A 79 14.69 -7.27 -2.08
CA ILE A 79 15.68 -6.26 -2.51
C ILE A 79 15.54 -4.92 -1.77
N LEU A 80 14.43 -4.66 -1.06
CA LEU A 80 14.28 -3.41 -0.31
C LEU A 80 15.26 -3.33 0.86
N LYS A 81 15.73 -2.11 1.12
CA LYS A 81 16.63 -1.79 2.24
C LYS A 81 16.29 -0.43 2.83
N GLY A 82 16.63 -0.25 4.11
CA GLY A 82 16.60 1.04 4.78
C GLY A 82 15.21 1.67 4.80
N ALA A 83 15.08 2.93 4.34
CA ALA A 83 13.84 3.68 4.42
C ALA A 83 12.70 3.03 3.62
N ASN A 84 12.97 2.45 2.44
CA ASN A 84 11.94 1.82 1.61
C ASN A 84 11.44 0.50 2.19
N GLU A 85 12.34 -0.29 2.80
CA GLU A 85 11.97 -1.51 3.53
C GLU A 85 11.02 -1.20 4.69
N LYS A 86 11.37 -0.18 5.49
CA LYS A 86 10.52 0.30 6.57
C LYS A 86 9.20 0.86 6.07
N ALA A 87 9.23 1.61 4.96
CA ALA A 87 8.04 2.17 4.33
C ALA A 87 7.08 1.06 3.88
N LYS A 88 7.58 0.02 3.20
CA LYS A 88 6.78 -1.15 2.81
C LYS A 88 6.14 -1.80 4.02
N ALA A 89 6.94 -2.20 5.01
CA ALA A 89 6.42 -2.86 6.20
C ALA A 89 5.27 -2.08 6.84
N ASN A 90 5.41 -0.75 6.98
CA ASN A 90 4.41 0.07 7.64
C ASN A 90 3.24 0.47 6.75
N ALA A 91 3.33 0.37 5.41
CA ALA A 91 2.17 0.56 4.52
C ALA A 91 1.06 -0.46 4.79
N ALA A 92 1.40 -1.67 5.26
CA ALA A 92 0.42 -2.67 5.71
C ALA A 92 -0.55 -2.14 6.78
N GLN A 93 -0.14 -1.18 7.59
CA GLN A 93 -1.00 -0.58 8.61
C GLN A 93 -2.14 0.25 8.02
N GLY A 94 -1.94 0.84 6.84
CA GLY A 94 -2.92 1.68 6.15
C GLY A 94 -3.62 0.96 4.98
N LEU A 95 -3.61 -0.37 4.96
CA LEU A 95 -4.10 -1.17 3.82
C LEU A 95 -5.54 -0.79 3.38
N PRO A 96 -6.53 -0.69 4.28
CA PRO A 96 -7.90 -0.28 3.92
C PRO A 96 -7.95 1.11 3.28
N GLU A 97 -7.23 2.08 3.87
CA GLU A 97 -7.21 3.47 3.43
C GLU A 97 -6.45 3.64 2.12
N LEU A 98 -5.37 2.88 1.91
CA LEU A 98 -4.60 2.84 0.66
C LEU A 98 -5.48 2.33 -0.49
N ILE A 99 -6.27 1.27 -0.23
CA ILE A 99 -7.24 0.75 -1.21
C ILE A 99 -8.32 1.79 -1.47
N ASN A 100 -8.90 2.37 -0.43
CA ASN A 100 -9.99 3.32 -0.59
C ASN A 100 -9.59 4.56 -1.40
N THR A 101 -8.35 5.02 -1.24
CA THR A 101 -7.82 6.23 -1.89
C THR A 101 -7.11 5.97 -3.22
N ALA A 102 -7.16 4.73 -3.72
CA ALA A 102 -6.49 4.32 -4.94
C ALA A 102 -7.04 5.01 -6.19
N THR A 103 -6.15 5.43 -7.09
CA THR A 103 -6.48 6.12 -8.34
C THR A 103 -5.64 5.62 -9.52
N ASN A 104 -5.78 6.22 -10.70
CA ASN A 104 -4.90 6.02 -11.87
C ASN A 104 -4.78 4.55 -12.33
N MET A 105 -5.92 3.88 -12.51
CA MET A 105 -5.96 2.47 -12.92
C MET A 105 -5.30 2.24 -14.29
N VAL A 106 -4.38 1.27 -14.34
CA VAL A 106 -3.81 0.74 -15.59
C VAL A 106 -4.01 -0.76 -15.64
N HIS A 107 -4.64 -1.25 -16.71
CA HIS A 107 -4.86 -2.68 -16.95
C HIS A 107 -3.75 -3.29 -17.81
N THR A 108 -3.42 -4.55 -17.56
CA THR A 108 -2.48 -5.33 -18.37
C THR A 108 -2.93 -6.78 -18.43
N ASP A 109 -3.01 -7.33 -19.65
CA ASP A 109 -3.38 -8.73 -19.84
C ASP A 109 -2.36 -9.69 -19.21
N ASN A 110 -2.84 -10.82 -18.71
CA ASN A 110 -1.96 -11.84 -18.17
C ASN A 110 -1.23 -12.58 -19.30
N SER A 111 0.09 -12.35 -19.40
CA SER A 111 0.97 -13.03 -20.35
C SER A 111 1.57 -14.34 -19.81
N LYS A 112 1.43 -14.62 -18.50
CA LYS A 112 2.09 -15.76 -17.84
C LYS A 112 1.16 -16.96 -17.70
N THR A 113 1.66 -18.13 -18.12
CA THR A 113 0.91 -19.40 -18.01
C THR A 113 0.62 -19.81 -16.57
N LYS A 114 1.51 -19.48 -15.62
CA LYS A 114 1.35 -19.80 -14.20
C LYS A 114 0.16 -19.11 -13.52
N HIS A 115 -0.30 -17.95 -14.02
CA HIS A 115 -1.41 -17.19 -13.42
C HIS A 115 -2.71 -17.27 -14.23
N LYS A 116 -2.87 -18.32 -15.05
CA LYS A 116 -4.06 -18.51 -15.89
C LYS A 116 -5.39 -18.58 -15.12
N GLN A 117 -5.34 -18.93 -13.83
CA GLN A 117 -6.52 -18.95 -12.95
C GLN A 117 -6.57 -17.72 -12.04
N ASP A 118 -5.45 -17.38 -11.40
CA ASP A 118 -5.40 -16.35 -10.36
C ASP A 118 -5.42 -14.92 -10.89
N ALA A 119 -5.02 -14.72 -12.15
CA ALA A 119 -5.08 -13.48 -12.90
C ALA A 119 -5.67 -13.70 -14.30
N LYS A 120 -6.72 -14.54 -14.40
CA LYS A 120 -7.35 -14.92 -15.68
C LYS A 120 -7.72 -13.70 -16.53
N TYR A 121 -8.19 -12.64 -15.90
CA TYR A 121 -8.63 -11.40 -16.56
C TYR A 121 -7.57 -10.29 -16.49
N GLY A 122 -6.32 -10.65 -16.18
CA GLY A 122 -5.19 -9.74 -16.13
C GLY A 122 -4.96 -9.09 -14.78
N TRP A 123 -4.15 -8.03 -14.84
CA TRP A 123 -3.59 -7.29 -13.72
C TRP A 123 -4.05 -5.84 -13.79
N TYR A 124 -4.31 -5.26 -12.64
CA TYR A 124 -4.76 -3.88 -12.50
C TYR A 124 -3.79 -3.18 -11.54
N LYS A 125 -3.06 -2.20 -12.05
CA LYS A 125 -2.18 -1.35 -11.25
C LYS A 125 -2.96 -0.10 -10.88
N TYR A 126 -3.07 0.18 -9.59
CA TYR A 126 -3.53 1.45 -9.07
C TYR A 126 -2.38 2.18 -8.38
N GLU A 127 -2.52 3.49 -8.23
CA GLU A 127 -1.60 4.32 -7.49
C GLU A 127 -2.22 4.77 -6.18
N SER A 128 -1.40 4.91 -5.13
CA SER A 128 -1.83 5.45 -3.85
C SER A 128 -0.65 6.11 -3.14
N ARG A 129 -0.92 6.85 -2.07
CA ARG A 129 0.09 7.61 -1.32
C ARG A 129 -0.12 7.45 0.17
N PHE A 130 0.98 7.30 0.90
CA PHE A 130 0.95 7.31 2.37
C PHE A 130 2.11 8.11 2.94
N ALA A 131 1.98 8.50 4.20
CA ALA A 131 3.00 9.24 4.92
C ALA A 131 3.38 8.54 6.22
N LEU A 132 4.68 8.56 6.54
CA LEU A 132 5.22 8.07 7.80
C LEU A 132 5.92 9.18 8.57
N PRO A 133 5.74 9.26 9.90
CA PRO A 133 6.44 10.23 10.73
C PRO A 133 7.93 9.90 10.82
N VAL A 134 8.72 10.96 10.88
CA VAL A 134 10.13 10.94 11.25
C VAL A 134 10.22 11.57 12.63
N PHE A 135 10.78 10.83 13.57
CA PHE A 135 10.92 11.27 14.95
C PHE A 135 12.31 11.84 15.19
N ALA A 136 12.38 12.96 15.90
CA ALA A 136 13.62 13.52 16.44
C ALA A 136 14.11 12.68 17.63
N GLU A 137 15.31 12.97 18.14
CA GLU A 137 15.92 12.25 19.26
C GLU A 137 15.10 12.33 20.55
N ASN A 138 14.38 13.44 20.75
CA ASN A 138 13.47 13.65 21.87
C ASN A 138 12.14 12.88 21.74
N GLY A 139 11.93 12.17 20.62
CA GLY A 139 10.72 11.40 20.35
C GLY A 139 9.56 12.22 19.77
N GLU A 140 9.74 13.51 19.51
CA GLU A 140 8.74 14.34 18.84
C GLU A 140 8.74 14.10 17.32
N VAL A 141 7.60 14.29 16.67
CA VAL A 141 7.50 14.22 15.21
C VAL A 141 8.16 15.45 14.60
N GLU A 142 9.26 15.25 13.88
CA GLU A 142 10.00 16.30 13.19
C GLU A 142 9.35 16.65 11.84
N ARG A 143 8.93 15.62 11.09
CA ARG A 143 8.29 15.73 9.77
C ARG A 143 7.59 14.45 9.37
N TYR A 144 6.86 14.48 8.26
CA TYR A 144 6.36 13.29 7.57
C TYR A 144 7.07 13.10 6.23
N ASN A 145 7.45 11.86 5.91
CA ASN A 145 7.87 11.49 4.58
C ASN A 145 6.68 10.89 3.84
N VAL A 146 6.33 11.46 2.68
CA VAL A 146 5.30 10.92 1.78
C VAL A 146 5.93 9.92 0.82
N PHE A 147 5.20 8.85 0.53
CA PHE A 147 5.58 7.79 -0.38
C PHE A 147 4.47 7.53 -1.38
N HIS A 148 4.83 7.44 -2.65
CA HIS A 148 3.99 6.91 -3.72
C HIS A 148 4.15 5.39 -3.80
N VAL A 149 3.07 4.69 -4.10
CA VAL A 149 3.05 3.23 -4.29
C VAL A 149 2.22 2.81 -5.49
N ALA A 150 2.56 1.65 -6.04
CA ALA A 150 1.74 0.91 -6.98
C ALA A 150 1.06 -0.26 -6.27
N MET A 151 -0.27 -0.26 -6.21
CA MET A 151 -1.04 -1.42 -5.75
C MET A 151 -1.35 -2.34 -6.92
N ILE A 152 -0.97 -3.61 -6.80
CA ILE A 152 -1.16 -4.60 -7.85
C ILE A 152 -2.35 -5.48 -7.49
N LEU A 153 -3.38 -5.44 -8.31
CA LEU A 153 -4.57 -6.27 -8.16
C LEU A 153 -4.57 -7.34 -9.25
N ARG A 154 -4.87 -8.59 -8.87
CA ARG A 154 -5.10 -9.69 -9.82
C ARG A 154 -6.60 -9.91 -9.99
N HIS A 155 -7.05 -10.04 -11.24
CA HIS A 155 -8.45 -10.34 -11.53
C HIS A 155 -8.60 -11.83 -11.84
N ALA A 156 -9.10 -12.56 -10.84
CA ALA A 156 -9.13 -14.01 -10.84
C ALA A 156 -10.31 -14.59 -11.62
N LYS A 157 -10.27 -15.90 -11.90
CA LYS A 157 -11.29 -16.63 -12.65
C LYS A 157 -12.71 -16.54 -12.06
N ASP A 158 -12.83 -16.31 -10.76
CA ASP A 158 -14.10 -16.11 -10.06
C ASP A 158 -14.73 -14.71 -10.29
N GLY A 159 -14.05 -13.85 -11.06
CA GLY A 159 -14.51 -12.50 -11.37
C GLY A 159 -14.19 -11.46 -10.29
N LYS A 160 -13.44 -11.85 -9.24
CA LYS A 160 -13.06 -10.95 -8.16
C LYS A 160 -11.65 -10.41 -8.38
N LYS A 161 -11.43 -9.18 -7.89
CA LYS A 161 -10.10 -8.57 -7.83
C LYS A 161 -9.52 -8.70 -6.44
N TYR A 162 -8.33 -9.27 -6.37
CA TYR A 162 -7.61 -9.48 -5.13
C TYR A 162 -6.39 -8.57 -5.11
N LEU A 163 -6.15 -7.88 -3.99
CA LEU A 163 -4.86 -7.22 -3.79
C LEU A 163 -3.78 -8.31 -3.72
N TYR A 164 -2.78 -8.19 -4.59
CA TYR A 164 -1.69 -9.15 -4.74
C TYR A 164 -0.40 -8.67 -4.09
N ASP A 165 0.01 -7.43 -4.35
CA ASP A 165 1.17 -6.81 -3.68
C ASP A 165 1.06 -5.27 -3.69
N ILE A 166 1.84 -4.60 -2.83
CA ILE A 166 2.13 -3.16 -2.92
C ILE A 166 3.61 -3.01 -3.28
N MET A 167 3.84 -2.41 -4.45
CA MET A 167 5.14 -2.33 -5.11
C MET A 167 5.53 -0.88 -5.38
N ASN A 168 6.75 -0.71 -5.91
CA ASN A 168 7.28 0.57 -6.39
C ASN A 168 7.21 1.71 -5.36
N ILE A 169 7.37 1.38 -4.07
CA ILE A 169 7.41 2.34 -2.97
C ILE A 169 8.56 3.30 -3.21
N LYS A 170 8.19 4.57 -3.43
CA LYS A 170 9.12 5.65 -3.73
C LYS A 170 8.82 6.82 -2.81
N LYS A 171 9.80 7.25 -2.03
CA LYS A 171 9.70 8.49 -1.26
C LYS A 171 9.57 9.66 -2.23
N GLU A 172 8.58 10.51 -2.00
CA GLU A 172 8.46 11.77 -2.71
C GLU A 172 9.44 12.79 -2.12
N THR A 173 10.16 13.47 -3.00
CA THR A 173 11.04 14.58 -2.69
C THR A 173 10.42 15.87 -3.21
N SER A 174 10.79 17.00 -2.61
CA SER A 174 10.29 18.34 -2.94
C SER A 174 10.33 18.69 -4.43
N ASP A 175 11.22 18.07 -5.20
CA ASP A 175 11.40 18.35 -6.63
C ASP A 175 10.30 17.73 -7.51
N LEU A 176 9.46 16.84 -6.98
CA LEU A 176 8.28 16.31 -7.68
C LEU A 176 7.06 17.25 -7.62
N PHE A 177 7.14 18.34 -6.85
CA PHE A 177 6.12 19.40 -6.81
C PHE A 177 6.36 20.52 -7.82
N GLN A 178 7.36 20.41 -8.70
CA GLN A 178 7.46 21.32 -9.85
C GLN A 178 6.43 20.90 -10.89
N SER A 179 5.31 21.60 -10.84
CA SER A 179 4.27 21.72 -11.85
C SER A 179 4.79 21.52 -13.28
N GLU A 180 4.26 20.52 -13.97
CA GLU A 180 4.05 20.62 -15.42
C GLU A 180 3.02 21.74 -15.65
N ASP A 181 3.48 22.99 -15.68
CA ASP A 181 2.75 24.06 -16.36
C ASP A 181 3.69 25.25 -16.66
N LEU A 182 4.53 25.08 -17.69
CA LEU A 182 5.15 26.18 -18.40
C LEU A 182 5.27 25.83 -19.88
N THR A 183 4.14 25.89 -20.60
CA THR A 183 4.14 26.30 -22.00
C THR A 183 2.91 27.15 -22.28
N GLN A 184 3.14 28.48 -22.30
CA GLN A 184 2.39 29.41 -23.15
C GLN A 184 2.69 29.09 -24.62
#